data_AF-A0A7Y1TV52-F1
#
_entry.id   AF-A0A7Y1TV52-F1
#
_cell.length_a   1.000
_cell.length_b   1.000
_cell.length_c   1.000
_cell.angle_alpha   90.00
_cell.angle_beta   90.00
_cell.angle_gamma   90.00
#
_symmetry.space_group_name_H-M   'P 1'
#
loop_
_entity.id
_entity.type
_entity.pdbx_description
1 polymer ?
#
loop_
_entity_poly.entity_id
_entity_poly.type
_entity_poly.pdbx_seq_one_letter_code
_entity_poly.pdbx_strand_id
1 'polypeptide(L)'
;MTTLRTLLITCLCVLFAPATSIARDVNLDLWVDGQLIPSIKDKLLSHPRFKGETVMFVVLNENSPAPVSNELALSLRDRLLDAALESDGIRVGWRQTGTNYSRNSSIDCTRNDVHYYIGIELSEQIDRRYEIKIRALDLEDRSWVGGFGTSWRGNLTSTQKRALETVQVDRTFLGARDVPFTNGQTDLLARHLAHELSCELFGQTSGRYVLPAPATNDDASTDLLDGALELIGRNIAAHSAISITSDPTGGNATLSAEAHVINDALHQYWLTIAPDDPDGELGAISVSAYVLIPNTALASNRSGRTVNPAITSGNSRNTRLRPQVSIPNSAGRPILGPLRVVSPDYESECRDQQSLYRASSRWADSKRCSLLEARSHSDAVVFVIEHQPHLGLVRLGGEICRRRTAARVVRGGEPMRFPIARFEPGTGQAKSTDRWFVAPTVDTFYAIAIQDAAAARQFANHIDKLPQRCGTSLRPGLSGPALRIWLDEFANLAARSVGSFDWRAIELKNVY
;
A
#
# COMPACT_ATOMS: atom_id res chain seq x y z
N MET A 1 -53.15 27.45 -52.49
CA MET A 1 -53.29 26.51 -51.36
C MET A 1 -52.39 25.33 -51.70
N THR A 2 -51.31 24.97 -51.02
CA THR A 2 -50.80 25.20 -49.65
C THR A 2 -49.29 24.94 -49.70
N THR A 3 -48.47 25.88 -49.27
CA THR A 3 -47.01 25.79 -49.21
C THR A 3 -46.57 25.05 -47.94
N LEU A 4 -45.83 23.96 -48.11
CA LEU A 4 -45.22 23.18 -47.02
C LEU A 4 -43.90 23.84 -46.60
N ARG A 5 -43.88 24.50 -45.44
CA ARG A 5 -42.67 25.06 -44.81
C ARG A 5 -41.89 23.92 -44.15
N THR A 6 -40.68 23.66 -44.64
CA THR A 6 -39.72 22.75 -44.01
C THR A 6 -38.87 23.57 -43.05
N LEU A 7 -38.99 23.32 -41.74
CA LEU A 7 -38.19 23.97 -40.69
C LEU A 7 -36.95 23.09 -40.44
N LEU A 8 -35.78 23.56 -40.88
CA LEU A 8 -34.49 22.92 -40.60
C LEU A 8 -34.00 23.40 -39.22
N ILE A 9 -34.00 22.53 -38.22
CA ILE A 9 -33.37 22.79 -36.91
C ILE A 9 -31.94 22.27 -36.99
N THR A 10 -30.98 23.17 -37.19
CA THR A 10 -29.55 22.90 -36.99
C THR A 10 -29.24 22.87 -35.49
N CYS A 11 -29.08 21.68 -34.95
CA CYS A 11 -28.59 21.45 -33.59
C CYS A 11 -27.07 21.71 -33.55
N LEU A 12 -26.68 22.85 -33.00
CA LEU A 12 -25.28 23.24 -32.80
C LEU A 12 -24.73 22.51 -31.56
N CYS A 13 -24.09 21.36 -31.76
CA CYS A 13 -23.31 20.70 -30.70
C CYS A 13 -22.04 21.51 -30.42
N VAL A 14 -22.11 22.40 -29.43
CA VAL A 14 -20.92 23.02 -28.82
C VAL A 14 -20.22 21.95 -27.98
N LEU A 15 -19.11 21.44 -28.51
CA LEU A 15 -18.13 20.64 -27.76
C LEU A 15 -17.51 21.54 -26.68
N PHE A 16 -17.97 21.39 -25.43
CA PHE A 16 -17.26 21.93 -24.27
C PHE A 16 -15.97 21.12 -24.06
N ALA A 17 -14.86 21.59 -24.64
CA ALA A 17 -13.54 21.18 -24.21
C ALA A 17 -13.25 21.84 -22.84
N PRO A 18 -12.70 21.11 -21.84
CA PRO A 18 -12.31 21.72 -20.58
C PRO A 18 -11.21 22.76 -20.86
N ALA A 19 -11.48 24.02 -20.53
CA ALA A 19 -10.53 25.12 -20.73
C ALA A 19 -9.37 24.99 -19.72
N THR A 20 -8.27 24.38 -20.15
CA THR A 20 -6.98 24.52 -19.49
C THR A 20 -6.43 25.91 -19.81
N SER A 21 -6.17 26.74 -18.81
CA SER A 21 -5.42 27.99 -19.01
C SER A 21 -3.97 27.63 -19.37
N ILE A 22 -3.47 28.25 -20.45
CA ILE A 22 -2.08 28.13 -20.90
C ILE A 22 -1.46 29.53 -20.82
N ALA A 23 -0.54 29.74 -19.89
CA ALA A 23 0.32 30.92 -19.92
C ALA A 23 1.43 30.69 -20.96
N ARG A 24 1.57 31.60 -21.94
CA ARG A 24 2.63 31.57 -22.95
C ARG A 24 3.63 32.69 -22.68
N ASP A 25 4.92 32.39 -22.75
CA ASP A 25 6.06 33.34 -22.68
C ASP A 25 6.23 34.16 -21.38
N VAL A 26 5.48 33.83 -20.32
CA VAL A 26 5.76 34.38 -18.97
C VAL A 26 6.94 33.60 -18.37
N ASN A 27 7.87 34.29 -17.71
CA ASN A 27 8.95 33.66 -16.95
C ASN A 27 8.37 32.61 -15.98
N LEU A 28 8.99 31.42 -15.89
CA LEU A 28 8.47 30.32 -15.08
C LEU A 28 8.21 30.73 -13.63
N ASP A 29 9.13 31.45 -12.99
CA ASP A 29 8.99 31.84 -11.59
C ASP A 29 7.85 32.84 -11.39
N LEU A 30 7.71 33.81 -12.30
CA LEU A 30 6.58 34.74 -12.30
C LEU A 30 5.24 34.04 -12.50
N TRP A 31 5.20 33.00 -13.33
CA TRP A 31 3.99 32.19 -13.49
C TRP A 31 3.70 31.36 -12.23
N VAL A 32 4.73 30.77 -11.60
CA VAL A 32 4.55 29.97 -10.39
C VAL A 32 3.98 30.81 -9.26
N ASP A 33 4.59 31.95 -8.96
CA ASP A 33 4.17 32.81 -7.84
C ASP A 33 2.90 33.59 -8.15
N GLY A 34 2.78 34.13 -9.37
CA GLY A 34 1.69 35.02 -9.74
C GLY A 34 0.41 34.32 -10.19
N GLN A 35 0.49 33.06 -10.64
CA GLN A 35 -0.67 32.37 -11.22
C GLN A 35 -0.87 30.97 -10.67
N LEU A 36 0.18 30.13 -10.66
CA LEU A 36 0.06 28.72 -10.29
C LEU A 36 -0.33 28.56 -8.83
N ILE A 37 0.46 29.10 -7.90
CA ILE A 37 0.23 28.96 -6.46
C ILE A 37 -1.17 29.50 -6.08
N PRO A 38 -1.56 30.73 -6.45
CA PRO A 38 -2.91 31.23 -6.18
C PRO A 38 -4.02 30.32 -6.75
N SER A 39 -3.86 29.84 -8.00
CA SER A 39 -4.86 28.98 -8.63
C SER A 39 -5.00 27.63 -7.93
N ILE A 40 -3.89 27.01 -7.51
CA ILE A 40 -3.92 25.73 -6.81
C ILE A 40 -4.54 25.90 -5.42
N LYS A 41 -4.20 26.96 -4.68
CA LYS A 41 -4.83 27.27 -3.39
C LYS A 41 -6.34 27.43 -3.54
N ASP A 42 -6.77 28.27 -4.48
CA ASP A 42 -8.20 28.51 -4.74
C ASP A 42 -8.94 27.22 -5.09
N LYS A 43 -8.37 26.39 -5.98
CA LYS A 43 -8.96 25.09 -6.34
C LYS A 43 -9.05 24.14 -5.16
N LEU A 44 -8.02 24.03 -4.34
CA LEU A 44 -8.02 23.13 -3.18
C LEU A 44 -9.00 23.58 -2.09
N LEU A 45 -9.25 24.88 -1.95
CA LEU A 45 -10.16 25.44 -0.95
C LEU A 45 -11.62 25.49 -1.41
N SER A 46 -11.87 25.80 -2.68
CA SER A 46 -13.22 26.04 -3.20
C SER A 46 -13.88 24.81 -3.83
N HIS A 47 -13.09 23.88 -4.37
CA HIS A 47 -13.64 22.78 -5.15
C HIS A 47 -14.19 21.66 -4.24
N PRO A 48 -15.48 21.25 -4.39
CA PRO A 48 -16.13 20.32 -3.46
C PRO A 48 -15.41 18.99 -3.26
N ARG A 49 -14.75 18.48 -4.30
CA ARG A 49 -13.98 17.22 -4.23
C ARG A 49 -12.78 17.24 -3.29
N PHE A 50 -12.28 18.41 -2.84
CA PHE A 50 -11.14 18.47 -1.91
C PHE A 50 -11.55 18.82 -0.48
N LYS A 51 -12.85 19.06 -0.22
CA LYS A 51 -13.30 19.49 1.10
C LYS A 51 -13.17 18.37 2.12
N GLY A 52 -12.26 18.55 3.08
CA GLY A 52 -11.99 17.54 4.12
C GLY A 52 -11.05 16.42 3.65
N GLU A 53 -10.64 16.45 2.39
CA GLU A 53 -9.83 15.42 1.76
C GLU A 53 -8.34 15.74 1.90
N THR A 54 -7.53 14.70 2.06
CA THR A 54 -6.08 14.85 2.24
C THR A 54 -5.36 14.77 0.89
N VAL A 55 -4.48 15.73 0.62
CA VAL A 55 -3.70 15.81 -0.62
C VAL A 55 -2.21 15.58 -0.39
N MET A 56 -1.52 15.05 -1.40
CA MET A 56 -0.06 14.94 -1.42
C MET A 56 0.50 15.50 -2.73
N PHE A 57 1.53 16.32 -2.63
CA PHE A 57 2.21 16.90 -3.78
C PHE A 57 3.32 15.96 -4.24
N VAL A 58 3.31 15.59 -5.51
CA VAL A 58 4.26 14.61 -6.07
C VAL A 58 4.76 15.05 -7.44
N VAL A 59 6.00 14.71 -7.77
CA VAL A 59 6.44 14.74 -9.16
C VAL A 59 5.97 13.45 -9.83
N LEU A 60 5.39 13.56 -11.02
CA LEU A 60 4.95 12.41 -11.79
C LEU A 60 5.88 12.16 -12.98
N ASN A 61 6.09 10.89 -13.26
CA ASN A 61 6.62 10.39 -14.52
C ASN A 61 5.63 9.36 -15.07
N GLU A 62 5.18 9.52 -16.31
CA GLU A 62 4.19 8.62 -16.94
C GLU A 62 2.94 8.36 -16.07
N ASN A 63 2.37 9.42 -15.48
CA ASN A 63 1.21 9.36 -14.56
C ASN A 63 1.44 8.61 -13.24
N SER A 64 2.68 8.25 -12.90
CA SER A 64 3.02 7.60 -11.63
C SER A 64 3.96 8.50 -10.82
N PRO A 65 3.86 8.54 -9.48
CA PRO A 65 4.83 9.26 -8.66
C PRO A 65 6.24 8.78 -8.94
N ALA A 66 7.16 9.73 -9.10
CA ALA A 66 8.56 9.49 -9.37
C ALA A 66 9.37 9.68 -8.08
N PRO A 67 9.82 8.60 -7.42
CA PRO A 67 10.61 8.70 -6.18
C PRO A 67 11.99 9.32 -6.42
N VAL A 68 12.46 9.30 -7.67
CA VAL A 68 13.65 9.98 -8.15
C VAL A 68 13.24 10.86 -9.33
N SER A 69 13.64 12.13 -9.29
CA SER A 69 13.33 13.12 -10.32
C SER A 69 14.50 14.10 -10.47
N ASN A 70 14.21 15.37 -10.75
CA ASN A 70 15.19 16.45 -10.88
C ASN A 70 14.92 17.63 -9.95
N GLU A 71 15.96 18.39 -9.64
CA GLU A 71 15.92 19.54 -8.73
C GLU A 71 14.86 20.57 -9.12
N LEU A 72 14.67 20.83 -10.43
CA LEU A 72 13.64 21.77 -10.89
C LEU A 72 12.23 21.29 -10.53
N ALA A 73 11.86 20.07 -10.87
CA ALA A 73 10.55 19.50 -10.59
C ALA A 73 10.25 19.44 -9.09
N LEU A 74 11.25 19.06 -8.30
CA LEU A 74 11.15 18.99 -6.84
C LEU A 74 10.99 20.38 -6.23
N SER A 75 11.71 21.40 -6.71
CA SER A 75 11.56 22.78 -6.24
C SER A 75 10.16 23.35 -6.51
N LEU A 76 9.55 23.01 -7.65
CA LEU A 76 8.17 23.41 -7.98
C LEU A 76 7.16 22.74 -7.06
N ARG A 77 7.34 21.43 -6.82
CA ARG A 77 6.52 20.69 -5.86
C ARG A 77 6.65 21.27 -4.45
N ASP A 78 7.86 21.58 -4.01
CA ASP A 78 8.10 22.12 -2.66
C ASP A 78 7.45 23.50 -2.48
N ARG A 79 7.55 24.39 -3.48
CA ARG A 79 6.83 25.68 -3.46
C ARG A 79 5.31 25.52 -3.36
N LEU A 80 4.72 24.57 -4.09
CA LEU A 80 3.29 24.28 -4.02
C LEU A 80 2.88 23.74 -2.66
N LEU A 81 3.67 22.82 -2.13
CA LEU A 81 3.50 22.23 -0.82
C LEU A 81 3.59 23.29 0.27
N ASP A 82 4.65 24.12 0.28
CA ASP A 82 4.87 25.15 1.28
C ASP A 82 3.68 26.12 1.30
N ALA A 83 3.24 26.52 0.11
CA ALA A 83 2.07 27.36 -0.03
C ALA A 83 0.79 26.68 0.51
N ALA A 84 0.63 25.36 0.34
CA ALA A 84 -0.48 24.60 0.90
C ALA A 84 -0.41 24.48 2.42
N LEU A 85 0.79 24.31 2.99
CA LEU A 85 1.01 24.23 4.43
C LEU A 85 0.71 25.57 5.13
N GLU A 86 0.92 26.70 4.45
CA GLU A 86 0.57 28.04 4.92
C GLU A 86 -0.92 28.39 4.80
N SER A 87 -1.74 27.50 4.23
CA SER A 87 -3.15 27.78 3.93
C SER A 87 -4.08 26.98 4.83
N ASP A 88 -4.83 27.66 5.68
CA ASP A 88 -5.87 27.04 6.50
C ASP A 88 -6.94 26.37 5.62
N GLY A 89 -7.32 25.14 6.00
CA GLY A 89 -8.34 24.36 5.28
C GLY A 89 -7.80 23.39 4.24
N ILE A 90 -6.52 23.49 3.84
CA ILE A 90 -5.88 22.47 3.00
C ILE A 90 -5.27 21.39 3.88
N ARG A 91 -5.74 20.15 3.72
CA ARG A 91 -5.22 19.00 4.47
C ARG A 91 -4.10 18.34 3.66
N VAL A 92 -2.85 18.57 4.08
CA VAL A 92 -1.68 17.90 3.49
C VAL A 92 -1.39 16.60 4.25
N GLY A 93 -1.11 15.54 3.50
CA GLY A 93 -0.74 14.23 4.03
C GLY A 93 0.48 14.30 4.95
N TRP A 94 0.57 13.32 5.85
CA TRP A 94 1.65 13.27 6.83
C TRP A 94 3.02 13.08 6.17
N ARG A 95 4.06 13.75 6.68
CA ARG A 95 5.42 13.74 6.14
C ARG A 95 6.48 13.82 7.24
N GLN A 96 7.61 13.15 7.02
CA GLN A 96 8.73 13.08 7.97
C GLN A 96 9.45 14.42 8.15
N THR A 97 9.46 15.28 7.14
CA THR A 97 10.33 16.48 7.07
C THR A 97 9.61 17.78 7.44
N GLY A 98 8.40 17.74 8.00
CA GLY A 98 7.65 18.93 8.39
C GLY A 98 8.27 19.66 9.59
N THR A 99 8.33 20.99 9.52
CA THR A 99 8.85 21.88 10.58
C THR A 99 7.91 21.99 11.79
N ASN A 100 6.64 21.58 11.67
CA ASN A 100 5.62 21.65 12.71
C ASN A 100 5.54 20.41 13.61
N TYR A 101 6.64 19.67 13.78
CA TYR A 101 6.70 18.61 14.78
C TYR A 101 6.78 19.22 16.19
N SER A 102 5.62 19.49 16.78
CA SER A 102 5.55 19.76 18.21
C SER A 102 5.61 18.44 18.95
N ARG A 103 6.61 18.29 19.83
CA ARG A 103 6.76 17.12 20.71
C ARG A 103 5.57 16.91 21.68
N ASN A 104 4.58 17.81 21.65
CA ASN A 104 3.40 17.81 22.52
C ASN A 104 2.07 17.89 21.75
N SER A 105 2.08 17.81 20.40
CA SER A 105 0.83 17.78 19.64
C SER A 105 0.26 16.36 19.59
N SER A 106 -1.06 16.24 19.74
CA SER A 106 -1.79 15.01 19.45
C SER A 106 -1.46 14.52 18.05
N ILE A 107 -1.13 13.23 17.91
CA ILE A 107 -0.90 12.64 16.59
C ILE A 107 -2.18 12.69 15.75
N ASP A 108 -2.07 13.12 14.50
CA ASP A 108 -3.17 13.17 13.55
C ASP A 108 -3.02 12.04 12.52
N CYS A 109 -3.56 10.87 12.85
CA CYS A 109 -3.50 9.69 11.99
C CYS A 109 -4.42 9.79 10.76
N THR A 110 -5.36 10.74 10.75
CA THR A 110 -6.25 10.96 9.60
C THR A 110 -5.52 11.55 8.38
N ARG A 111 -4.25 11.94 8.54
CA ARG A 111 -3.37 12.42 7.47
C ARG A 111 -2.57 11.32 6.78
N ASN A 112 -2.68 10.07 7.23
CA ASN A 112 -2.06 8.92 6.55
C ASN A 112 -2.85 8.52 5.30
N ASP A 113 -4.16 8.74 5.31
CA ASP A 113 -5.04 8.48 4.18
C ASP A 113 -4.97 9.63 3.19
N VAL A 114 -4.06 9.52 2.21
CA VAL A 114 -3.99 10.45 1.07
C VAL A 114 -5.08 10.08 0.07
N HIS A 115 -5.89 11.07 -0.32
CA HIS A 115 -7.02 10.91 -1.23
C HIS A 115 -6.67 11.38 -2.65
N TYR A 116 -5.82 12.40 -2.78
CA TYR A 116 -5.41 12.96 -4.06
C TYR A 116 -3.91 13.18 -4.18
N TYR A 117 -3.36 12.91 -5.37
CA TYR A 117 -2.05 13.42 -5.75
C TYR A 117 -2.19 14.69 -6.57
N ILE A 118 -1.54 15.76 -6.10
CA ILE A 118 -1.31 16.96 -6.90
C ILE A 118 0.02 16.74 -7.62
N GLY A 119 -0.09 16.29 -8.87
CA GLY A 119 1.02 15.85 -9.70
C GLY A 119 1.63 16.98 -10.52
N ILE A 120 2.96 17.09 -10.48
CA ILE A 120 3.75 17.99 -11.31
C ILE A 120 4.46 17.16 -12.39
N GLU A 121 4.28 17.53 -13.65
CA GLU A 121 4.91 16.87 -14.81
C GLU A 121 5.67 17.88 -15.64
N LEU A 122 6.92 17.57 -15.98
CA LEU A 122 7.75 18.37 -16.86
C LEU A 122 8.07 17.56 -18.11
N SER A 123 7.92 18.17 -19.28
CA SER A 123 8.24 17.55 -20.56
C SER A 123 8.85 18.56 -21.52
N GLU A 124 9.90 18.15 -22.22
CA GLU A 124 10.41 18.90 -23.37
C GLU A 124 9.53 18.62 -24.59
N GLN A 125 9.14 19.69 -25.27
CA GLN A 125 8.32 19.64 -26.47
C GLN A 125 9.22 19.56 -27.72
N ILE A 126 8.62 19.19 -28.86
CA ILE A 126 9.34 19.06 -30.15
C ILE A 126 10.03 20.37 -30.56
N ASP A 127 9.47 21.52 -30.16
CA ASP A 127 10.01 22.85 -30.43
C ASP A 127 11.10 23.31 -29.42
N ARG A 128 11.62 22.39 -28.60
CA ARG A 128 12.61 22.64 -27.52
C ARG A 128 12.14 23.59 -26.42
N ARG A 129 10.85 23.93 -26.39
CA ARG A 129 10.24 24.57 -25.23
C ARG A 129 9.84 23.52 -24.21
N TYR A 130 9.72 23.94 -22.97
CA TYR A 130 9.30 23.07 -21.89
C TYR A 130 7.83 23.30 -21.59
N GLU A 131 7.15 22.21 -21.27
CA GLU A 131 5.78 22.23 -20.77
C GLU A 131 5.75 21.68 -19.35
N ILE A 132 5.12 22.44 -18.45
CA ILE A 132 4.89 22.03 -17.07
C ILE A 132 3.39 21.89 -16.88
N LYS A 133 2.94 20.71 -16.44
CA LYS A 133 1.53 20.42 -16.15
C LYS A 133 1.36 20.14 -14.68
N ILE A 134 0.31 20.72 -14.10
CA ILE A 134 -0.14 20.39 -12.76
C ILE A 134 -1.55 19.81 -12.88
N ARG A 135 -1.74 18.61 -12.35
CA ARG A 135 -2.99 17.86 -12.41
C ARG A 135 -3.29 17.22 -11.06
N ALA A 136 -4.57 17.02 -10.74
CA ALA A 136 -4.98 16.27 -9.55
C ALA A 136 -5.43 14.87 -9.96
N LEU A 137 -4.78 13.84 -9.43
CA LEU A 137 -5.16 12.43 -9.57
C LEU A 137 -5.93 12.02 -8.33
N ASP A 138 -7.16 11.57 -8.54
CA ASP A 138 -7.96 10.90 -7.54
C ASP A 138 -7.42 9.50 -7.30
N LEU A 139 -7.04 9.18 -6.06
CA LEU A 139 -6.47 7.87 -5.73
C LEU A 139 -7.52 6.80 -5.54
N GLU A 140 -8.78 7.15 -5.26
CA GLU A 140 -9.88 6.19 -5.19
C GLU A 140 -10.29 5.79 -6.61
N ASP A 141 -10.63 6.79 -7.44
CA ASP A 141 -11.16 6.60 -8.80
C ASP A 141 -10.07 6.35 -9.86
N ARG A 142 -8.79 6.60 -9.52
CA ARG A 142 -7.65 6.59 -10.46
C ARG A 142 -7.87 7.45 -11.70
N SER A 143 -8.55 8.58 -11.51
CA SER A 143 -8.94 9.47 -12.58
C SER A 143 -8.44 10.89 -12.35
N TRP A 144 -8.25 11.62 -13.44
CA TRP A 144 -7.89 13.02 -13.36
C TRP A 144 -9.10 13.85 -12.97
N VAL A 145 -8.95 14.72 -11.97
CA VAL A 145 -9.99 15.67 -11.57
C VAL A 145 -10.14 16.72 -12.68
N GLY A 146 -11.27 16.67 -13.39
CA GLY A 146 -11.61 17.65 -14.42
C GLY A 146 -11.62 19.08 -13.88
N GLY A 147 -11.16 20.03 -14.68
CA GLY A 147 -11.11 21.46 -14.28
C GLY A 147 -10.00 21.84 -13.30
N PHE A 148 -9.29 20.86 -12.71
CA PHE A 148 -8.14 21.16 -11.84
C PHE A 148 -6.88 21.56 -12.61
N GLY A 149 -6.69 20.98 -13.80
CA GLY A 149 -5.46 21.10 -14.57
C GLY A 149 -5.03 22.54 -14.86
N THR A 150 -3.73 22.82 -14.77
CA THR A 150 -3.11 24.07 -15.22
C THR A 150 -1.77 23.76 -15.88
N SER A 151 -1.36 24.60 -16.82
CA SER A 151 -0.14 24.36 -17.59
C SER A 151 0.60 25.63 -17.95
N TRP A 152 1.91 25.50 -18.04
CA TRP A 152 2.81 26.53 -18.53
C TRP A 152 3.61 26.00 -19.71
N ARG A 153 3.88 26.87 -20.68
CA ARG A 153 4.78 26.57 -21.79
C ARG A 153 5.71 27.74 -22.06
N GLY A 154 7.01 27.49 -22.08
CA GLY A 154 8.01 28.52 -22.32
C GLY A 154 9.44 27.98 -22.33
N ASN A 155 10.39 28.91 -22.35
CA ASN A 155 11.81 28.59 -22.30
C ASN A 155 12.30 28.60 -20.85
N LEU A 156 13.06 27.57 -20.47
CA LEU A 156 13.76 27.54 -19.18
C LEU A 156 15.03 28.40 -19.25
N THR A 157 15.33 29.10 -18.14
CA THR A 157 16.60 29.81 -17.96
C THR A 157 17.77 28.82 -17.86
N SER A 158 19.02 29.29 -18.01
CA SER A 158 20.20 28.44 -17.87
C SER A 158 20.29 27.76 -16.49
N THR A 159 19.86 28.45 -15.43
CA THR A 159 19.82 27.88 -14.07
C THR A 159 18.74 26.80 -13.95
N GLN A 160 17.54 27.04 -14.50
CA GLN A 160 16.45 26.07 -14.50
C GLN A 160 16.79 24.83 -15.34
N LYS A 161 17.49 24.98 -16.47
CA LYS A 161 17.99 23.86 -17.27
C LYS A 161 19.00 23.01 -16.49
N ARG A 162 19.93 23.65 -15.77
CA ARG A 162 20.87 22.93 -14.90
C ARG A 162 20.12 22.16 -13.81
N ALA A 163 19.13 22.77 -13.15
CA ALA A 163 18.32 22.10 -12.15
C ALA A 163 17.47 20.94 -12.74
N LEU A 164 17.05 21.04 -14.01
CA LEU A 164 16.38 19.94 -14.71
C LEU A 164 17.32 18.75 -14.96
N GLU A 165 18.62 18.99 -15.14
CA GLU A 165 19.65 17.96 -15.35
C GLU A 165 20.16 17.34 -14.03
N THR A 166 20.02 18.06 -12.90
CA THR A 166 20.41 17.56 -11.58
C THR A 166 19.41 16.53 -11.06
N VAL A 167 19.79 15.27 -11.04
CA VAL A 167 18.98 14.17 -10.46
C VAL A 167 18.91 14.32 -8.94
N GLN A 168 17.71 14.20 -8.39
CA GLN A 168 17.47 14.30 -6.95
C GLN A 168 16.34 13.36 -6.50
N VAL A 169 16.46 12.88 -5.27
CA VAL A 169 15.50 12.00 -4.62
C VAL A 169 14.35 12.80 -4.00
N ASP A 170 13.11 12.36 -4.24
CA ASP A 170 11.94 12.92 -3.58
C ASP A 170 11.83 12.38 -2.15
N ARG A 171 12.14 13.25 -1.18
CA ARG A 171 12.11 12.92 0.25
C ARG A 171 10.71 12.60 0.79
N THR A 172 9.64 12.91 0.05
CA THR A 172 8.26 12.53 0.42
C THR A 172 8.07 11.01 0.42
N PHE A 173 8.92 10.27 -0.29
CA PHE A 173 8.89 8.80 -0.32
C PHE A 173 9.91 8.15 0.63
N LEU A 174 10.55 8.92 1.52
CA LEU A 174 11.50 8.36 2.50
C LEU A 174 10.88 7.21 3.29
N GLY A 175 11.61 6.09 3.36
CA GLY A 175 11.17 4.85 3.99
C GLY A 175 10.58 3.84 3.02
N ALA A 176 10.29 4.22 1.77
CA ALA A 176 9.93 3.29 0.71
C ALA A 176 11.17 2.54 0.18
N ARG A 177 10.95 1.40 -0.49
CA ARG A 177 12.04 0.58 -1.05
C ARG A 177 12.94 1.36 -2.02
N ASP A 178 12.33 2.22 -2.83
CA ASP A 178 13.03 3.02 -3.84
C ASP A 178 13.74 4.23 -3.23
N VAL A 179 13.35 4.63 -2.00
CA VAL A 179 13.90 5.78 -1.26
C VAL A 179 14.10 5.38 0.22
N PRO A 180 15.04 4.46 0.49
CA PRO A 180 15.31 4.00 1.84
C PRO A 180 15.95 5.11 2.68
N PHE A 181 15.80 5.04 4.01
CA PHE A 181 16.55 5.88 4.92
C PHE A 181 18.04 5.53 4.88
N THR A 182 18.89 6.55 5.00
CA THR A 182 20.34 6.38 5.11
C THR A 182 20.80 6.54 6.55
N ASN A 183 22.06 6.17 6.84
CA ASN A 183 22.64 6.31 8.18
C ASN A 183 22.59 7.75 8.73
N GLY A 184 22.64 8.77 7.87
CA GLY A 184 22.52 10.17 8.29
C GLY A 184 21.10 10.63 8.63
N GLN A 185 20.11 9.73 8.63
CA GLN A 185 18.69 10.04 8.76
C GLN A 185 18.01 9.24 9.88
N THR A 186 18.76 8.86 10.92
CA THR A 186 18.27 8.12 12.10
C THR A 186 17.09 8.81 12.76
N ASP A 187 17.12 10.13 12.86
CA ASP A 187 16.06 10.94 13.46
C ASP A 187 14.76 10.89 12.62
N LEU A 188 14.88 10.93 11.29
CA LEU A 188 13.75 10.83 10.37
C LEU A 188 13.15 9.43 10.36
N LEU A 189 14.00 8.39 10.39
CA LEU A 189 13.58 6.99 10.55
C LEU A 189 12.81 6.81 11.85
N ALA A 190 13.36 7.30 12.96
CA ALA A 190 12.74 7.19 14.27
C ALA A 190 11.40 7.92 14.35
N ARG A 191 11.31 9.12 13.76
CA ARG A 191 10.05 9.87 13.66
C ARG A 191 9.01 9.11 12.83
N HIS A 192 9.44 8.51 11.72
CA HIS A 192 8.55 7.76 10.85
C HIS A 192 7.98 6.51 11.51
N LEU A 193 8.83 5.65 12.05
CA LEU A 193 8.36 4.43 12.71
C LEU A 193 7.53 4.72 13.95
N ALA A 194 7.88 5.77 14.71
CA ALA A 194 7.08 6.20 15.84
C ALA A 194 5.69 6.70 15.42
N HIS A 195 5.58 7.45 14.32
CA HIS A 195 4.29 7.90 13.78
C HIS A 195 3.43 6.72 13.31
N GLU A 196 3.98 5.86 12.46
CA GLU A 196 3.29 4.68 11.94
C GLU A 196 2.80 3.79 13.10
N LEU A 197 3.69 3.47 14.06
CA LEU A 197 3.32 2.62 15.19
C LEU A 197 2.28 3.29 16.09
N SER A 198 2.40 4.59 16.33
CA SER A 198 1.41 5.33 17.12
C SER A 198 0.04 5.28 16.45
N CYS A 199 -0.05 5.40 15.12
CA CYS A 199 -1.33 5.33 14.42
C CYS A 199 -1.96 3.94 14.44
N GLU A 200 -1.17 2.88 14.32
CA GLU A 200 -1.66 1.52 14.55
C GLU A 200 -2.15 1.32 15.99
N LEU A 201 -1.44 1.86 16.97
CA LEU A 201 -1.83 1.81 18.39
C LEU A 201 -3.13 2.57 18.68
N PHE A 202 -3.34 3.75 18.08
CA PHE A 202 -4.59 4.49 18.22
C PHE A 202 -5.79 3.80 17.58
N GLY A 203 -5.55 2.90 16.61
CA GLY A 203 -6.59 2.04 16.04
C GLY A 203 -7.00 0.87 16.95
N GLN A 204 -6.22 0.55 17.99
CA GLN A 204 -6.54 -0.55 18.92
C GLN A 204 -7.65 -0.16 19.89
N THR A 205 -8.63 -1.04 20.04
CA THR A 205 -9.77 -0.84 20.95
C THR A 205 -9.64 -1.59 22.27
N SER A 206 -8.61 -2.41 22.42
CA SER A 206 -8.43 -3.32 23.55
C SER A 206 -7.18 -2.94 24.34
N GLY A 207 -7.33 -2.71 25.64
CA GLY A 207 -6.22 -2.48 26.57
C GLY A 207 -5.30 -1.29 26.26
N ARG A 208 -4.17 -1.22 26.96
CA ARG A 208 -3.13 -0.20 26.76
C ARG A 208 -1.76 -0.84 26.92
N TYR A 209 -0.85 -0.56 26.00
CA TYR A 209 0.54 -0.99 26.10
C TYR A 209 1.29 -0.11 27.10
N VAL A 210 2.00 -0.77 28.02
CA VAL A 210 2.85 -0.17 29.04
C VAL A 210 4.26 -0.71 28.83
N LEU A 211 5.16 0.16 28.40
CA LEU A 211 6.56 -0.19 28.22
C LEU A 211 7.37 0.17 29.47
N PRO A 212 8.34 -0.65 29.89
CA PRO A 212 9.37 -0.20 30.83
C PRO A 212 10.19 0.93 30.20
N ALA A 213 10.63 1.89 31.01
CA ALA A 213 11.51 2.96 30.56
C ALA A 213 12.80 2.37 29.97
N PRO A 214 13.25 2.85 28.78
CA PRO A 214 14.48 2.37 28.20
C PRO A 214 15.65 2.65 29.17
N ALA A 215 16.50 1.65 29.38
CA ALA A 215 17.71 1.82 30.18
C ALA A 215 18.57 2.92 29.54
N THR A 216 18.89 3.97 30.29
CA THR A 216 19.84 5.00 29.85
C THR A 216 21.23 4.39 29.89
N ASN A 217 21.68 3.85 28.77
CA ASN A 217 23.09 3.54 28.60
C ASN A 217 23.79 4.86 28.27
N ASP A 218 24.73 5.29 29.12
CA ASP A 218 25.53 6.52 28.92
C ASP A 218 26.50 6.43 27.72
N ASP A 219 26.62 5.25 27.10
CA ASP A 219 27.36 5.04 25.87
C ASP A 219 26.48 5.41 24.67
N ALA A 220 26.75 6.57 24.09
CA ALA A 220 26.17 6.98 22.81
C ALA A 220 26.50 5.92 21.74
N SER A 221 25.53 5.05 21.45
CA SER A 221 25.67 4.05 20.40
C SER A 221 25.94 4.74 19.06
N THR A 222 26.97 4.29 18.34
CA THR A 222 27.27 4.72 16.97
C THR A 222 26.54 3.88 15.92
N ASP A 223 25.71 2.92 16.33
CA ASP A 223 24.90 2.09 15.43
C ASP A 223 23.58 2.82 15.09
N LEU A 224 23.25 2.84 13.80
CA LEU A 224 22.03 3.42 13.24
C LEU A 224 20.78 2.90 13.97
N LEU A 225 20.79 1.60 14.30
CA LEU A 225 19.60 0.89 14.78
C LEU A 225 19.34 1.12 16.27
N ASP A 226 20.40 1.11 17.08
CA ASP A 226 20.32 1.32 18.52
C ASP A 226 19.94 2.79 18.85
N GLY A 227 20.52 3.75 18.13
CA GLY A 227 20.13 5.16 18.24
C GLY A 227 18.70 5.44 17.75
N ALA A 228 18.22 4.70 16.74
CA ALA A 228 16.84 4.81 16.28
C ALA A 228 15.85 4.32 17.33
N LEU A 229 16.10 3.17 17.98
CA LEU A 229 15.17 2.58 18.95
C LEU A 229 14.92 3.48 20.17
N GLU A 230 15.96 4.13 20.68
CA GLU A 230 15.82 5.10 21.78
C GLU A 230 14.94 6.30 21.36
N LEU A 231 15.23 6.88 20.19
CA LEU A 231 14.47 8.02 19.65
C LEU A 231 13.02 7.65 19.36
N ILE A 232 12.77 6.43 18.87
CA ILE A 232 11.44 5.88 18.63
C ILE A 232 10.65 5.85 19.94
N GLY A 233 11.20 5.25 21.00
CA GLY A 233 10.53 5.17 22.30
C GLY A 233 10.14 6.55 22.84
N ARG A 234 11.05 7.54 22.71
CA ARG A 234 10.78 8.93 23.09
C ARG A 234 9.67 9.58 22.25
N ASN A 235 9.62 9.33 20.95
CA ASN A 235 8.59 9.88 20.06
C ASN A 235 7.22 9.24 20.30
N ILE A 236 7.14 7.91 20.52
CA ILE A 236 5.86 7.24 20.79
C ILE A 236 5.26 7.71 22.12
N ALA A 237 6.10 7.88 23.15
CA ALA A 237 5.67 8.41 24.43
C ALA A 237 5.10 9.83 24.32
N ALA A 238 5.73 10.68 23.50
CA ALA A 238 5.26 12.03 23.22
C ALA A 238 3.86 12.06 22.58
N HIS A 239 3.51 11.05 21.77
CA HIS A 239 2.17 10.91 21.19
C HIS A 239 1.12 10.35 22.17
N SER A 240 1.51 9.99 23.41
CA SER A 240 0.65 9.31 24.39
C SER A 240 0.02 7.99 23.88
N ALA A 241 0.59 7.40 22.83
CA ALA A 241 0.13 6.14 22.24
C ALA A 241 0.41 4.91 23.13
N ILE A 242 1.36 5.06 24.07
CA ILE A 242 1.71 4.06 25.09
C ILE A 242 1.80 4.72 26.46
N SER A 243 1.88 3.92 27.52
CA SER A 243 2.39 4.37 28.82
C SER A 243 3.85 3.93 28.98
N ILE A 244 4.67 4.76 29.61
CA ILE A 244 6.00 4.36 30.07
C ILE A 244 5.98 4.27 31.60
N THR A 245 6.51 3.17 32.15
CA THR A 245 6.70 2.98 33.59
C THR A 245 8.19 3.00 33.95
N SER A 246 8.53 3.59 35.09
CA SER A 246 9.89 3.53 35.65
C SER A 246 10.18 2.21 36.37
N ASP A 247 9.15 1.38 36.61
CA ASP A 247 9.31 0.04 37.15
C ASP A 247 9.73 -0.93 36.03
N PRO A 248 10.95 -1.49 36.05
CA PRO A 248 11.44 -2.40 35.02
C PRO A 248 10.64 -3.71 34.92
N THR A 249 9.81 -4.03 35.92
CA THR A 249 8.92 -5.20 35.94
C THR A 249 7.44 -4.85 35.76
N GLY A 250 7.11 -3.55 35.70
CA GLY A 250 5.73 -3.06 35.61
C GLY A 250 5.22 -2.89 34.18
N GLY A 251 6.02 -3.24 33.17
CA GLY A 251 5.60 -3.28 31.77
C GLY A 251 4.65 -4.45 31.51
N ASN A 252 3.83 -4.33 30.46
CA ASN A 252 3.04 -5.44 29.93
C ASN A 252 3.35 -5.75 28.46
N ALA A 253 4.37 -5.09 27.93
CA ALA A 253 4.80 -5.20 26.56
C ALA A 253 6.27 -4.85 26.40
N THR A 254 6.85 -5.39 25.35
CA THR A 254 8.24 -5.15 24.95
C THR A 254 8.27 -4.53 23.55
N LEU A 255 9.12 -3.52 23.38
CA LEU A 255 9.43 -2.94 22.07
C LEU A 255 10.73 -3.56 21.56
N SER A 256 10.69 -4.11 20.36
CA SER A 256 11.82 -4.75 19.70
C SER A 256 11.97 -4.24 18.28
N ALA A 257 13.19 -4.31 17.75
CA ALA A 257 13.43 -3.96 16.36
C ALA A 257 14.37 -4.95 15.69
N GLU A 258 14.08 -5.27 14.43
CA GLU A 258 14.81 -6.26 13.64
C GLU A 258 15.06 -5.74 12.22
N ALA A 259 16.28 -5.91 11.70
CA ALA A 259 16.65 -5.55 10.34
C ALA A 259 16.82 -6.80 9.47
N HIS A 260 15.98 -6.97 8.45
CA HIS A 260 16.10 -8.06 7.48
C HIS A 260 16.76 -7.61 6.18
N VAL A 261 17.82 -8.31 5.76
CA VAL A 261 18.51 -8.03 4.49
C VAL A 261 17.58 -8.33 3.31
N ILE A 262 17.42 -7.38 2.38
CA ILE A 262 16.69 -7.55 1.13
C ILE A 262 17.67 -7.74 -0.03
N ASN A 263 18.65 -6.84 -0.16
CA ASN A 263 19.70 -6.95 -1.17
C ASN A 263 20.90 -6.05 -0.81
N ASP A 264 22.11 -6.61 -0.74
CA ASP A 264 23.34 -5.89 -0.36
C ASP A 264 23.14 -5.06 0.93
N ALA A 265 23.27 -3.74 0.83
CA ALA A 265 23.10 -2.79 1.93
C ALA A 265 21.63 -2.41 2.19
N LEU A 266 20.67 -2.90 1.41
CA LEU A 266 19.24 -2.60 1.59
C LEU A 266 18.62 -3.59 2.56
N HIS A 267 18.06 -3.06 3.65
CA HIS A 267 17.32 -3.80 4.66
C HIS A 267 15.89 -3.28 4.80
N GLN A 268 15.00 -4.16 5.26
CA GLN A 268 13.73 -3.76 5.83
C GLN A 268 13.86 -3.79 7.36
N TYR A 269 13.69 -2.64 7.99
CA TYR A 269 13.73 -2.48 9.44
C TYR A 269 12.32 -2.54 10.00
N TRP A 270 12.09 -3.49 10.89
CA TRP A 270 10.82 -3.74 11.55
C TRP A 270 10.89 -3.26 12.99
N LEU A 271 9.87 -2.52 13.40
CA LEU A 271 9.63 -2.15 14.79
C LEU A 271 8.37 -2.87 15.26
N THR A 272 8.50 -3.64 16.33
CA THR A 272 7.40 -4.45 16.87
C THR A 272 7.20 -4.17 18.34
N ILE A 273 5.98 -3.82 18.71
CA ILE A 273 5.51 -3.87 20.09
C ILE A 273 4.74 -5.17 20.30
N ALA A 274 5.17 -5.99 21.26
CA ALA A 274 4.54 -7.27 21.57
C ALA A 274 4.17 -7.31 23.06
N PRO A 275 2.95 -7.76 23.42
CA PRO A 275 2.58 -7.94 24.81
C PRO A 275 3.39 -9.09 25.44
N ASP A 276 3.65 -8.98 26.74
CA ASP A 276 4.37 -10.01 27.49
C ASP A 276 3.51 -11.27 27.67
N ASP A 277 2.18 -11.09 27.68
CA ASP A 277 1.20 -12.18 27.57
C ASP A 277 0.65 -12.26 26.13
N PRO A 278 1.16 -13.19 25.29
CA PRO A 278 0.71 -13.34 23.90
C PRO A 278 -0.70 -13.92 23.77
N ASP A 279 -1.30 -14.42 24.86
CA ASP A 279 -2.67 -14.93 24.91
C ASP A 279 -3.67 -13.90 25.46
N GLY A 280 -3.19 -12.70 25.81
CA GLY A 280 -4.00 -11.59 26.33
C GLY A 280 -4.83 -10.88 25.25
N GLU A 281 -5.55 -9.83 25.66
CA GLU A 281 -6.39 -9.03 24.75
C GLU A 281 -5.58 -8.15 23.78
N LEU A 282 -4.29 -7.94 24.08
CA LEU A 282 -3.35 -7.18 23.25
C LEU A 282 -2.72 -8.09 22.20
N GLY A 283 -2.53 -7.57 20.99
CA GLY A 283 -1.81 -8.25 19.90
C GLY A 283 -0.40 -7.70 19.72
N ALA A 284 0.45 -8.40 18.97
CA ALA A 284 1.68 -7.78 18.49
C ALA A 284 1.36 -6.83 17.33
N ILE A 285 1.95 -5.64 17.33
CA ILE A 285 1.82 -4.64 16.27
C ILE A 285 3.21 -4.37 15.71
N SER A 286 3.33 -4.45 14.39
CA SER A 286 4.59 -4.26 13.69
C SER A 286 4.44 -3.25 12.57
N VAL A 287 5.39 -2.32 12.49
CA VAL A 287 5.54 -1.37 11.38
C VAL A 287 6.93 -1.51 10.76
N SER A 288 7.11 -1.07 9.52
CA SER A 288 8.41 -1.24 8.84
C SER A 288 8.77 -0.08 7.93
N ALA A 289 10.07 0.08 7.70
CA ALA A 289 10.62 1.01 6.71
C ALA A 289 11.86 0.41 6.06
N TYR A 290 12.20 0.86 4.86
CA TYR A 290 13.43 0.48 4.18
C TYR A 290 14.60 1.37 4.60
N VAL A 291 15.74 0.75 4.86
CA VAL A 291 16.97 1.42 5.34
C VAL A 291 18.19 0.92 4.58
N LEU A 292 19.21 1.76 4.42
CA LEU A 292 20.52 1.41 3.90
C LEU A 292 21.52 1.27 5.04
N ILE A 293 22.00 0.05 5.27
CA ILE A 293 23.00 -0.30 6.28
C ILE A 293 24.23 -0.83 5.52
N PRO A 294 25.35 -0.09 5.50
CA PRO A 294 26.57 -0.55 4.84
C PRO A 294 27.10 -1.85 5.48
N ASN A 295 27.55 -2.80 4.66
CA ASN A 295 28.09 -4.10 5.12
C ASN A 295 29.26 -3.98 6.13
N THR A 296 29.95 -2.83 6.18
CA THR A 296 31.04 -2.56 7.13
C THR A 296 30.55 -2.31 8.57
N ALA A 297 29.28 -1.92 8.77
CA ALA A 297 28.70 -1.72 10.11
C ALA A 297 28.34 -3.05 10.80
N LEU A 298 28.13 -4.11 10.02
CA LEU A 298 27.74 -5.45 10.53
C LEU A 298 28.93 -6.27 11.04
N ALA A 299 30.17 -5.75 10.98
CA ALA A 299 31.36 -6.43 11.49
C ALA A 299 31.52 -6.36 13.02
N SER A 300 30.77 -5.48 13.70
CA SER A 300 30.80 -5.33 15.17
C SER A 300 29.98 -6.39 15.92
N ASN A 301 28.92 -6.93 15.31
CA ASN A 301 27.94 -7.78 16.00
C ASN A 301 28.09 -9.29 15.78
N ARG A 302 29.29 -9.77 15.40
CA ARG A 302 29.59 -11.22 15.37
C ARG A 302 29.97 -11.81 16.73
N SER A 303 29.93 -11.03 17.82
CA SER A 303 30.14 -11.56 19.17
C SER A 303 28.80 -11.80 19.90
N GLY A 304 28.22 -12.98 19.62
CA GLY A 304 27.57 -13.83 20.62
C GLY A 304 26.37 -13.31 21.41
N ARG A 305 25.16 -13.61 20.92
CA ARG A 305 24.10 -14.18 21.77
C ARG A 305 23.18 -15.11 20.95
N THR A 306 23.69 -16.31 20.66
CA THR A 306 22.85 -17.46 20.34
C THR A 306 21.97 -17.79 21.55
N VAL A 307 20.70 -17.39 21.49
CA VAL A 307 19.67 -18.06 22.30
C VAL A 307 19.24 -19.29 21.51
N ASN A 308 19.76 -20.44 21.92
CA ASN A 308 19.20 -21.72 21.51
C ASN A 308 17.72 -21.74 21.91
N PRO A 309 16.77 -22.10 21.04
CA PRO A 309 15.44 -22.47 21.48
C PRO A 309 15.59 -23.77 22.28
N ALA A 310 15.51 -23.67 23.61
CA ALA A 310 15.32 -24.84 24.44
C ALA A 310 13.95 -25.41 24.09
N ILE A 311 13.95 -26.48 23.30
CA ILE A 311 12.82 -27.41 23.18
C ILE A 311 12.71 -28.08 24.55
N THR A 312 11.95 -27.47 25.45
CA THR A 312 11.49 -28.18 26.65
C THR A 312 10.32 -29.05 26.22
N SER A 313 10.60 -30.34 26.10
CA SER A 313 9.61 -31.42 26.03
C SER A 313 8.72 -31.36 27.29
N GLY A 314 7.66 -30.55 27.24
CA GLY A 314 6.57 -30.54 28.21
C GLY A 314 5.54 -31.59 27.84
N ASN A 315 5.32 -32.55 28.74
CA ASN A 315 4.46 -33.71 28.57
C ASN A 315 3.07 -33.39 27.99
N SER A 316 2.68 -34.21 27.03
CA SER A 316 1.31 -34.46 26.60
C SER A 316 0.38 -34.63 27.80
N ARG A 317 -0.60 -33.71 27.93
CA ARG A 317 -2.01 -33.99 28.27
C ARG A 317 -2.83 -32.69 28.26
N ASN A 318 -3.94 -32.75 27.52
CA ASN A 318 -5.07 -31.80 27.43
C ASN A 318 -4.90 -30.56 26.52
N THR A 319 -4.81 -30.81 25.22
CA THR A 319 -5.33 -29.90 24.19
C THR A 319 -6.84 -29.72 24.34
N ARG A 320 -7.27 -28.66 25.04
CA ARG A 320 -8.58 -28.05 24.75
C ARG A 320 -8.40 -27.23 23.47
N LEU A 321 -9.09 -27.64 22.40
CA LEU A 321 -9.16 -26.93 21.13
C LEU A 321 -9.50 -25.46 21.38
N ARG A 322 -8.57 -24.56 21.05
CA ARG A 322 -8.85 -23.12 20.95
C ARG A 322 -9.67 -22.86 19.68
N PRO A 323 -10.55 -21.83 19.66
CA PRO A 323 -11.51 -21.63 18.58
C PRO A 323 -10.80 -21.33 17.26
N GLN A 324 -11.24 -21.99 16.18
CA GLN A 324 -10.83 -21.66 14.82
C GLN A 324 -11.53 -20.37 14.39
N VAL A 325 -10.82 -19.46 13.70
CA VAL A 325 -11.42 -18.25 13.13
C VAL A 325 -12.44 -18.67 12.07
N SER A 326 -13.72 -18.39 12.33
CA SER A 326 -14.83 -18.77 11.45
C SER A 326 -15.27 -17.56 10.63
N ILE A 327 -14.95 -17.55 9.34
CA ILE A 327 -15.43 -16.51 8.42
C ILE A 327 -16.86 -16.87 8.00
N PRO A 328 -17.86 -16.02 8.31
CA PRO A 328 -19.24 -16.28 7.90
C PRO A 328 -19.33 -16.34 6.38
N ASN A 329 -20.20 -17.20 5.87
CA ASN A 329 -20.47 -17.29 4.43
C ASN A 329 -21.88 -16.77 4.15
N SER A 330 -22.22 -16.51 2.88
CA SER A 330 -23.54 -15.99 2.51
C SER A 330 -24.65 -16.87 3.11
N ALA A 331 -25.54 -16.26 3.91
CA ALA A 331 -26.66 -16.98 4.54
C ALA A 331 -27.80 -17.30 3.54
N GLY A 332 -27.68 -16.83 2.30
CA GLY A 332 -28.68 -16.92 1.24
C GLY A 332 -28.22 -17.76 0.05
N ARG A 333 -28.56 -17.31 -1.17
CA ARG A 333 -28.08 -17.99 -2.40
C ARG A 333 -26.58 -17.73 -2.60
N PRO A 334 -25.78 -18.76 -2.91
CA PRO A 334 -24.39 -18.63 -3.34
C PRO A 334 -24.16 -17.52 -4.37
N ILE A 335 -23.24 -16.60 -4.12
CA ILE A 335 -22.79 -15.65 -5.15
C ILE A 335 -21.87 -16.41 -6.12
N LEU A 336 -20.92 -17.19 -5.61
CA LEU A 336 -20.02 -18.01 -6.40
C LEU A 336 -20.40 -19.50 -6.35
N GLY A 337 -20.32 -20.15 -7.50
CA GLY A 337 -20.25 -21.60 -7.61
C GLY A 337 -18.92 -22.16 -7.07
N PRO A 338 -18.77 -23.49 -6.99
CA PRO A 338 -17.54 -24.10 -6.50
C PRO A 338 -16.34 -23.73 -7.39
N LEU A 339 -15.20 -23.47 -6.75
CA LEU A 339 -13.94 -23.25 -7.46
C LEU A 339 -13.45 -24.52 -8.12
N ARG A 340 -12.89 -24.39 -9.32
CA ARG A 340 -12.27 -25.46 -10.09
C ARG A 340 -11.00 -24.97 -10.74
N VAL A 341 -10.07 -25.88 -11.02
CA VAL A 341 -8.91 -25.58 -11.87
C VAL A 341 -9.19 -26.07 -13.28
N VAL A 342 -9.05 -25.20 -14.25
CA VAL A 342 -9.25 -25.48 -15.68
C VAL A 342 -8.01 -25.10 -16.48
N SER A 343 -7.86 -25.70 -17.65
CA SER A 343 -6.85 -25.28 -18.61
C SER A 343 -7.30 -23.99 -19.31
N PRO A 344 -6.36 -23.07 -19.64
CA PRO A 344 -6.68 -21.90 -20.45
C PRO A 344 -7.11 -22.33 -21.87
N ASP A 345 -8.12 -21.65 -22.41
CA ASP A 345 -8.57 -21.83 -23.79
C ASP A 345 -7.63 -21.08 -24.76
N TYR A 346 -7.08 -19.95 -24.32
CA TYR A 346 -6.15 -19.11 -25.09
C TYR A 346 -4.91 -18.72 -24.29
N GLU A 347 -3.76 -18.57 -24.96
CA GLU A 347 -2.51 -18.13 -24.33
C GLU A 347 -2.64 -16.76 -23.66
N SER A 348 -3.48 -15.88 -24.22
CA SER A 348 -3.77 -14.57 -23.63
C SER A 348 -4.38 -14.63 -22.23
N GLU A 349 -5.06 -15.71 -21.85
CA GLU A 349 -5.60 -15.88 -20.49
C GLU A 349 -4.50 -16.10 -19.45
N CYS A 350 -3.29 -16.47 -19.88
CA CYS A 350 -2.11 -16.59 -19.06
C CYS A 350 -1.19 -15.35 -19.11
N ARG A 351 -1.51 -14.30 -19.89
CA ARG A 351 -0.65 -13.10 -20.02
C ARG A 351 -0.36 -12.41 -18.70
N ASP A 352 -1.28 -12.50 -17.73
CA ASP A 352 -1.10 -12.02 -16.35
C ASP A 352 0.14 -12.61 -15.65
N GLN A 353 0.64 -13.77 -16.08
CA GLN A 353 1.87 -14.43 -15.60
C GLN A 353 3.06 -14.27 -16.58
N GLN A 354 2.80 -13.85 -17.82
CA GLN A 354 3.74 -13.93 -18.95
C GLN A 354 4.50 -12.61 -19.21
N SER A 355 4.02 -11.47 -18.71
CA SER A 355 4.68 -10.15 -18.89
C SER A 355 6.07 -10.03 -18.23
N LEU A 356 6.48 -11.01 -17.42
CA LEU A 356 7.79 -11.10 -16.78
C LEU A 356 8.90 -11.65 -17.70
N TYR A 357 8.62 -12.03 -18.95
CA TYR A 357 9.61 -12.55 -19.90
C TYR A 357 9.87 -11.59 -21.07
N ARG A 358 10.71 -10.57 -20.85
CA ARG A 358 11.50 -9.95 -21.94
C ARG A 358 12.90 -10.57 -21.98
N ALA A 359 13.04 -11.80 -22.47
CA ALA A 359 14.30 -12.32 -23.04
C ALA A 359 14.16 -13.75 -23.62
N SER A 360 14.63 -13.89 -24.86
CA SER A 360 14.97 -15.13 -25.59
C SER A 360 13.85 -15.92 -26.28
N SER A 361 13.80 -15.75 -27.60
CA SER A 361 12.98 -16.41 -28.61
C SER A 361 13.41 -17.85 -28.93
N ARG A 362 13.59 -18.73 -27.93
CA ARG A 362 13.89 -20.17 -28.17
C ARG A 362 13.20 -21.18 -27.24
N TRP A 363 12.36 -20.75 -26.30
CA TRP A 363 11.68 -21.63 -25.34
C TRP A 363 10.15 -21.62 -25.49
N ALA A 364 9.66 -21.63 -26.72
CA ALA A 364 8.24 -21.45 -27.05
C ALA A 364 7.35 -22.69 -26.81
N ASP A 365 7.77 -23.69 -26.03
CA ASP A 365 7.09 -25.01 -26.07
C ASP A 365 6.65 -25.63 -24.72
N SER A 366 6.63 -24.92 -23.58
CA SER A 366 6.25 -25.61 -22.32
C SER A 366 5.67 -24.81 -21.13
N LYS A 367 5.35 -23.51 -21.23
CA LYS A 367 4.86 -22.73 -20.07
C LYS A 367 3.35 -22.45 -20.12
N ARG A 368 2.53 -23.45 -19.80
CA ARG A 368 1.07 -23.28 -19.59
C ARG A 368 0.79 -22.97 -18.12
N CYS A 369 0.17 -21.82 -17.83
CA CYS A 369 -0.44 -21.55 -16.53
C CYS A 369 -1.76 -22.34 -16.40
N SER A 370 -2.34 -22.39 -15.20
CA SER A 370 -3.70 -22.93 -15.00
C SER A 370 -4.64 -21.80 -14.59
N LEU A 371 -5.94 -21.97 -14.82
CA LEU A 371 -6.95 -20.99 -14.43
C LEU A 371 -7.77 -21.53 -13.26
N LEU A 372 -7.90 -20.72 -12.21
CA LEU A 372 -8.95 -20.88 -11.22
C LEU A 372 -10.25 -20.36 -11.84
N GLU A 373 -11.33 -21.15 -11.83
CA GLU A 373 -12.63 -20.80 -12.40
C GLU A 373 -13.75 -21.01 -11.37
N ALA A 374 -14.70 -20.08 -11.31
CA ALA A 374 -15.98 -20.25 -10.63
C ALA A 374 -17.07 -19.47 -11.36
N ARG A 375 -18.26 -20.08 -11.53
CA ARG A 375 -19.42 -19.38 -12.10
C ARG A 375 -19.99 -18.39 -11.09
N SER A 376 -20.20 -17.14 -11.49
CA SER A 376 -20.93 -16.18 -10.67
C SER A 376 -22.44 -16.31 -10.92
N HIS A 377 -23.26 -16.29 -9.87
CA HIS A 377 -24.73 -16.32 -9.98
C HIS A 377 -25.34 -14.90 -10.01
N SER A 378 -24.54 -13.88 -9.68
CA SER A 378 -24.93 -12.47 -9.66
C SER A 378 -23.75 -11.58 -10.03
N ASP A 379 -24.00 -10.30 -10.22
CA ASP A 379 -22.92 -9.31 -10.38
C ASP A 379 -22.15 -9.17 -9.05
N ALA A 380 -20.82 -9.22 -9.10
CA ALA A 380 -19.98 -9.12 -7.91
C ALA A 380 -18.57 -8.62 -8.22
N VAL A 381 -17.94 -8.03 -7.21
CA VAL A 381 -16.50 -7.79 -7.17
C VAL A 381 -15.83 -8.99 -6.52
N VAL A 382 -14.91 -9.63 -7.23
CA VAL A 382 -14.23 -10.86 -6.81
C VAL A 382 -12.75 -10.60 -6.57
N PHE A 383 -12.25 -11.06 -5.42
CA PHE A 383 -10.85 -11.05 -5.04
C PHE A 383 -10.34 -12.48 -4.93
N VAL A 384 -9.09 -12.73 -5.32
CA VAL A 384 -8.45 -14.04 -5.15
C VAL A 384 -7.16 -13.86 -4.35
N ILE A 385 -7.06 -14.62 -3.26
CA ILE A 385 -5.87 -14.67 -2.41
C ILE A 385 -5.40 -16.12 -2.26
N GLU A 386 -4.15 -16.29 -1.87
CA GLU A 386 -3.50 -17.60 -1.74
C GLU A 386 -2.89 -17.74 -0.37
N HIS A 387 -3.12 -18.87 0.27
CA HIS A 387 -2.43 -19.27 1.48
C HIS A 387 -1.41 -20.34 1.11
N GLN A 388 -0.15 -19.95 1.16
CA GLN A 388 0.99 -20.78 0.81
C GLN A 388 1.37 -21.64 2.02
N PRO A 389 1.55 -22.96 1.86
CA PRO A 389 1.88 -23.85 2.96
C PRO A 389 3.21 -23.40 3.58
N HIS A 390 3.21 -23.23 4.91
CA HIS A 390 4.36 -22.76 5.70
C HIS A 390 4.87 -21.34 5.39
N LEU A 391 4.34 -20.68 4.36
CA LEU A 391 4.78 -19.35 3.95
C LEU A 391 3.73 -18.27 4.28
N GLY A 392 2.48 -18.63 4.51
CA GLY A 392 1.45 -17.70 4.97
C GLY A 392 0.56 -17.16 3.84
N LEU A 393 -0.32 -16.24 4.21
CA LEU A 393 -1.36 -15.67 3.35
C LEU A 393 -0.82 -14.49 2.54
N VAL A 394 -1.06 -14.52 1.23
CA VAL A 394 -0.64 -13.48 0.27
C VAL A 394 -1.79 -13.06 -0.62
N ARG A 395 -1.76 -11.81 -1.08
CA ARG A 395 -2.60 -11.37 -2.20
C ARG A 395 -1.89 -11.61 -3.52
N LEU A 396 -2.64 -11.99 -4.55
CA LEU A 396 -2.10 -12.24 -5.89
C LEU A 396 -1.98 -10.91 -6.67
N GLY A 397 -0.80 -10.64 -7.21
CA GLY A 397 -0.55 -9.49 -8.08
C GLY A 397 -1.04 -9.75 -9.51
N GLY A 398 -1.82 -8.84 -10.08
CA GLY A 398 -2.20 -8.87 -11.50
C GLY A 398 -1.03 -8.50 -12.44
N GLU A 399 -1.34 -8.30 -13.73
CA GLU A 399 -0.44 -8.12 -14.92
C GLU A 399 0.81 -7.22 -14.74
N ILE A 400 0.82 -6.30 -13.76
CA ILE A 400 1.88 -5.31 -13.53
C ILE A 400 2.38 -5.30 -12.07
N CYS A 401 2.15 -6.36 -11.29
CA CYS A 401 2.51 -6.41 -9.86
C CYS A 401 2.02 -5.14 -9.10
N ARG A 402 0.74 -4.77 -9.34
CA ARG A 402 0.17 -3.50 -8.84
C ARG A 402 0.21 -3.42 -7.31
N ARG A 403 0.54 -2.25 -6.75
CA ARG A 403 0.53 -2.00 -5.29
C ARG A 403 -0.83 -2.24 -4.62
N ARG A 404 -1.94 -2.28 -5.36
CA ARG A 404 -3.28 -2.61 -4.84
C ARG A 404 -3.80 -3.95 -5.37
N THR A 405 -4.75 -4.54 -4.66
CA THR A 405 -5.36 -5.84 -4.91
C THR A 405 -6.06 -5.85 -6.27
N ALA A 406 -5.82 -6.93 -7.02
CA ALA A 406 -6.45 -7.15 -8.31
C ALA A 406 -7.87 -7.68 -8.11
N ALA A 407 -8.84 -6.78 -7.97
CA ALA A 407 -10.26 -7.12 -8.01
C ALA A 407 -10.72 -7.37 -9.45
N ARG A 408 -11.60 -8.35 -9.66
CA ARG A 408 -12.30 -8.57 -10.94
C ARG A 408 -13.79 -8.30 -10.76
N VAL A 409 -14.37 -7.49 -11.63
CA VAL A 409 -15.83 -7.33 -11.70
C VAL A 409 -16.37 -8.45 -12.59
N VAL A 410 -17.30 -9.24 -12.07
CA VAL A 410 -17.88 -10.41 -12.75
C VAL A 410 -19.38 -10.23 -12.81
N ARG A 411 -20.00 -10.56 -13.94
CA ARG A 411 -21.45 -10.49 -14.12
C ARG A 411 -22.13 -11.81 -13.78
N GLY A 412 -23.39 -11.74 -13.38
CA GLY A 412 -24.23 -12.91 -13.14
C GLY A 412 -24.33 -13.80 -14.38
N GLY A 413 -24.04 -15.08 -14.21
CA GLY A 413 -24.01 -16.08 -15.27
C GLY A 413 -22.64 -16.26 -15.95
N GLU A 414 -21.70 -15.33 -15.78
CA GLU A 414 -20.35 -15.41 -16.35
C GLU A 414 -19.38 -16.16 -15.42
N PRO A 415 -18.41 -16.91 -15.98
CA PRO A 415 -17.33 -17.49 -15.19
C PRO A 415 -16.33 -16.40 -14.79
N MET A 416 -16.02 -16.31 -13.50
CA MET A 416 -14.78 -15.69 -13.06
C MET A 416 -13.63 -16.62 -13.42
N ARG A 417 -12.59 -16.09 -14.04
CA ARG A 417 -11.34 -16.82 -14.34
C ARG A 417 -10.19 -16.03 -13.74
N PHE A 418 -9.26 -16.70 -13.07
CA PHE A 418 -8.07 -16.09 -12.50
C PHE A 418 -6.84 -16.97 -12.75
N PRO A 419 -5.75 -16.46 -13.33
CA PRO A 419 -4.58 -17.27 -13.62
C PRO A 419 -3.76 -17.56 -12.37
N ILE A 420 -3.36 -18.82 -12.23
CA ILE A 420 -2.53 -19.34 -11.14
C ILE A 420 -1.30 -20.06 -11.71
N ALA A 421 -0.31 -20.32 -10.85
CA ALA A 421 0.82 -21.16 -11.23
C ALA A 421 0.35 -22.52 -11.74
N ARG A 422 1.14 -23.15 -12.64
CA ARG A 422 0.76 -24.39 -13.31
C ARG A 422 0.35 -25.47 -12.30
N PHE A 423 -0.84 -26.03 -12.52
CA PHE A 423 -1.41 -27.15 -11.80
C PHE A 423 -2.03 -28.10 -12.82
N GLU A 424 -1.70 -29.40 -12.78
CA GLU A 424 -2.25 -30.38 -13.72
C GLU A 424 -3.72 -30.70 -13.39
N PRO A 425 -4.69 -30.29 -14.22
CA PRO A 425 -6.09 -30.55 -13.95
C PRO A 425 -6.38 -32.05 -14.13
N GLY A 426 -7.06 -32.68 -13.17
CA GLY A 426 -7.60 -34.05 -13.31
C GLY A 426 -6.97 -35.15 -12.45
N THR A 427 -5.96 -34.86 -11.62
CA THR A 427 -5.25 -35.87 -10.80
C THR A 427 -5.86 -36.14 -9.42
N GLY A 428 -7.06 -35.62 -9.11
CA GLY A 428 -7.68 -35.75 -7.77
C GLY A 428 -6.95 -34.96 -6.67
N GLN A 429 -6.06 -34.04 -7.04
CA GLN A 429 -5.23 -33.23 -6.13
C GLN A 429 -5.83 -31.86 -5.79
N ALA A 430 -6.99 -31.52 -6.38
CA ALA A 430 -7.73 -30.29 -6.10
C ALA A 430 -9.01 -30.61 -5.32
N LYS A 431 -9.19 -29.99 -4.15
CA LYS A 431 -10.32 -30.28 -3.25
C LYS A 431 -10.95 -28.98 -2.75
N SER A 432 -12.26 -28.83 -2.92
CA SER A 432 -12.96 -27.69 -2.32
C SER A 432 -12.99 -27.80 -0.80
N THR A 433 -12.85 -26.66 -0.12
CA THR A 433 -12.94 -26.55 1.34
C THR A 433 -13.93 -25.45 1.71
N ASP A 434 -14.64 -25.67 2.80
CA ASP A 434 -15.58 -24.75 3.43
C ASP A 434 -14.98 -24.07 4.68
N ARG A 435 -13.65 -24.18 4.86
CA ARG A 435 -12.94 -23.65 6.01
C ARG A 435 -11.78 -22.74 5.62
N TRP A 436 -11.52 -21.77 6.50
CA TRP A 436 -10.30 -20.97 6.50
C TRP A 436 -9.25 -21.65 7.38
N PHE A 437 -8.07 -21.83 6.83
CA PHE A 437 -6.94 -22.41 7.55
C PHE A 437 -5.98 -21.32 8.01
N VAL A 438 -5.60 -21.37 9.28
CA VAL A 438 -4.52 -20.53 9.85
C VAL A 438 -3.14 -21.08 9.49
N ALA A 439 -3.04 -22.37 9.17
CA ALA A 439 -1.83 -23.03 8.69
C ALA A 439 -2.20 -24.23 7.80
N PRO A 440 -2.45 -24.03 6.50
CA PRO A 440 -2.74 -25.11 5.57
C PRO A 440 -1.45 -25.89 5.27
N THR A 441 -1.62 -27.18 4.97
CA THR A 441 -0.53 -28.09 4.59
C THR A 441 -0.31 -28.16 3.07
N VAL A 442 -1.16 -27.49 2.30
CA VAL A 442 -1.14 -27.39 0.83
C VAL A 442 -1.52 -25.99 0.38
N ASP A 443 -1.23 -25.63 -0.87
CA ASP A 443 -1.63 -24.33 -1.43
C ASP A 443 -3.16 -24.21 -1.37
N THR A 444 -3.67 -23.17 -0.70
CA THR A 444 -5.13 -22.96 -0.59
C THR A 444 -5.50 -21.62 -1.19
N PHE A 445 -6.37 -21.63 -2.19
CA PHE A 445 -6.88 -20.42 -2.82
C PHE A 445 -8.26 -20.08 -2.29
N TYR A 446 -8.48 -18.80 -2.00
CA TYR A 446 -9.77 -18.26 -1.56
C TYR A 446 -10.26 -17.25 -2.61
N ALA A 447 -11.45 -17.47 -3.15
CA ALA A 447 -12.18 -16.50 -3.95
C ALA A 447 -13.25 -15.84 -3.08
N ILE A 448 -13.20 -14.53 -2.97
CA ILE A 448 -14.05 -13.70 -2.12
C ILE A 448 -14.91 -12.83 -3.03
N ALA A 449 -16.23 -12.94 -2.95
CA ALA A 449 -17.17 -12.21 -3.79
C ALA A 449 -18.07 -11.28 -2.98
N ILE A 450 -18.24 -10.07 -3.49
CA ILE A 450 -18.96 -9.00 -2.80
C ILE A 450 -19.85 -8.27 -3.80
N GLN A 451 -21.15 -8.26 -3.55
CA GLN A 451 -22.14 -7.58 -4.41
C GLN A 451 -22.22 -6.07 -4.14
N ASP A 452 -21.99 -5.66 -2.90
CA ASP A 452 -22.05 -4.26 -2.51
C ASP A 452 -20.73 -3.54 -2.79
N ALA A 453 -20.80 -2.44 -3.53
CA ALA A 453 -19.60 -1.72 -3.96
C ALA A 453 -18.86 -1.03 -2.80
N ALA A 454 -19.58 -0.55 -1.78
CA ALA A 454 -18.96 0.09 -0.62
C ALA A 454 -18.24 -0.94 0.27
N ALA A 455 -18.88 -2.08 0.54
CA ALA A 455 -18.25 -3.22 1.19
C ALA A 455 -17.04 -3.70 0.39
N ALA A 456 -17.15 -3.86 -0.94
CA ALA A 456 -16.04 -4.30 -1.78
C ALA A 456 -14.79 -3.41 -1.64
N ARG A 457 -14.95 -2.11 -1.41
CA ARG A 457 -13.83 -1.19 -1.12
C ARG A 457 -13.20 -1.44 0.25
N GLN A 458 -14.01 -1.65 1.29
CA GLN A 458 -13.50 -1.98 2.63
C GLN A 458 -12.70 -3.28 2.60
N PHE A 459 -13.19 -4.28 1.88
CA PHE A 459 -12.48 -5.54 1.67
C PHE A 459 -11.21 -5.36 0.84
N ALA A 460 -11.23 -4.54 -0.21
CA ALA A 460 -10.03 -4.23 -0.99
C ALA A 460 -8.93 -3.61 -0.12
N ASN A 461 -9.27 -2.63 0.73
CA ASN A 461 -8.33 -1.99 1.64
C ASN A 461 -7.76 -2.98 2.67
N HIS A 462 -8.59 -3.89 3.17
CA HIS A 462 -8.13 -4.92 4.10
C HIS A 462 -7.22 -5.96 3.44
N ILE A 463 -7.54 -6.38 2.22
CA ILE A 463 -6.72 -7.32 1.44
C ILE A 463 -5.40 -6.65 1.01
N ASP A 464 -5.37 -5.34 0.78
CA ASP A 464 -4.16 -4.59 0.44
C ASP A 464 -3.08 -4.64 1.52
N LYS A 465 -3.45 -4.90 2.78
CA LYS A 465 -2.52 -5.16 3.90
C LYS A 465 -1.72 -6.45 3.73
N LEU A 466 -2.17 -7.39 2.89
CA LEU A 466 -1.45 -8.65 2.67
C LEU A 466 -0.18 -8.43 1.83
N PRO A 467 0.91 -9.16 2.14
CA PRO A 467 2.06 -9.26 1.27
C PRO A 467 1.65 -9.71 -0.13
N GLN A 468 2.28 -9.11 -1.15
CA GLN A 468 1.93 -9.35 -2.54
C GLN A 468 2.82 -10.41 -3.18
N ARG A 469 2.20 -11.42 -3.81
CA ARG A 469 2.89 -12.36 -4.67
C ARG A 469 2.78 -11.92 -6.13
N CYS A 470 3.92 -11.57 -6.73
CA CYS A 470 4.02 -11.22 -8.14
C CYS A 470 4.72 -12.33 -8.92
N GLY A 471 3.94 -13.13 -9.66
CA GLY A 471 4.43 -14.27 -10.43
C GLY A 471 4.45 -15.60 -9.67
N THR A 472 5.16 -16.58 -10.22
CA THR A 472 5.20 -17.97 -9.70
C THR A 472 6.14 -18.17 -8.51
N SER A 473 7.04 -17.23 -8.23
CA SER A 473 7.94 -17.37 -7.08
C SER A 473 7.15 -17.31 -5.78
N LEU A 474 7.45 -18.24 -4.87
CA LEU A 474 6.91 -18.22 -3.51
C LEU A 474 7.45 -16.99 -2.77
N ARG A 475 6.63 -16.36 -1.92
CA ARG A 475 7.00 -15.20 -1.12
C ARG A 475 6.52 -15.42 0.32
N PRO A 476 7.26 -14.95 1.34
CA PRO A 476 6.71 -14.93 2.69
C PRO A 476 5.42 -14.10 2.71
N GLY A 477 4.34 -14.72 3.14
CA GLY A 477 3.04 -14.13 3.40
C GLY A 477 2.81 -13.90 4.89
N LEU A 478 1.63 -13.38 5.20
CA LEU A 478 1.21 -13.14 6.57
C LEU A 478 0.97 -14.47 7.29
N SER A 479 1.58 -14.68 8.45
CA SER A 479 1.49 -15.95 9.18
C SER A 479 1.43 -15.73 10.70
N GLY A 480 1.20 -16.80 11.46
CA GLY A 480 1.22 -16.76 12.93
C GLY A 480 0.16 -15.80 13.54
N PRO A 481 0.51 -15.03 14.59
CA PRO A 481 -0.40 -14.10 15.24
C PRO A 481 -0.92 -12.99 14.32
N ALA A 482 -0.06 -12.43 13.46
CA ALA A 482 -0.45 -11.36 12.53
C ALA A 482 -1.52 -11.83 11.55
N LEU A 483 -1.42 -13.09 11.08
CA LEU A 483 -2.46 -13.71 10.27
C LEU A 483 -3.78 -13.87 11.04
N ARG A 484 -3.73 -14.22 12.33
CA ARG A 484 -4.93 -14.37 13.14
C ARG A 484 -5.67 -13.03 13.29
N ILE A 485 -4.96 -11.96 13.63
CA ILE A 485 -5.52 -10.61 13.72
C ILE A 485 -6.16 -10.21 12.37
N TRP A 486 -5.44 -10.43 11.27
CA TRP A 486 -5.97 -10.14 9.94
C TRP A 486 -7.25 -10.95 9.63
N LEU A 487 -7.30 -12.22 10.02
CA LEU A 487 -8.46 -13.09 9.83
C LEU A 487 -9.64 -12.68 10.72
N ASP A 488 -9.39 -12.21 11.95
CA ASP A 488 -10.42 -11.73 12.85
C ASP A 488 -11.04 -10.41 12.36
N GLU A 489 -10.21 -9.47 11.89
CA GLU A 489 -10.68 -8.25 11.21
C GLU A 489 -11.49 -8.59 9.95
N PHE A 490 -11.00 -9.53 9.14
CA PHE A 490 -11.68 -10.01 7.95
C PHE A 490 -13.02 -10.68 8.29
N ALA A 491 -13.08 -11.47 9.37
CA ALA A 491 -14.31 -12.09 9.86
C ALA A 491 -15.36 -11.04 10.26
N ASN A 492 -14.92 -9.97 10.92
CA ASN A 492 -15.78 -8.86 11.32
C ASN A 492 -16.31 -8.06 10.12
N LEU A 493 -15.50 -7.88 9.07
CA LEU A 493 -15.97 -7.32 7.80
C LEU A 493 -17.00 -8.25 7.14
N ALA A 494 -16.72 -9.54 7.06
CA ALA A 494 -17.63 -10.55 6.51
C ALA A 494 -18.96 -10.63 7.26
N ALA A 495 -18.94 -10.54 8.59
CA ALA A 495 -20.13 -10.55 9.43
C ALA A 495 -21.01 -9.32 9.17
N ARG A 496 -20.41 -8.13 9.02
CA ARG A 496 -21.13 -6.88 8.70
C ARG A 496 -21.72 -6.88 7.29
N SER A 497 -21.15 -7.65 6.38
CA SER A 497 -21.56 -7.74 4.97
C SER A 497 -22.25 -9.06 4.62
N VAL A 498 -22.74 -9.84 5.59
CA VAL A 498 -23.20 -11.23 5.36
C VAL A 498 -24.29 -11.39 4.29
N GLY A 499 -25.06 -10.33 4.03
CA GLY A 499 -26.09 -10.31 2.98
C GLY A 499 -25.57 -10.07 1.56
N SER A 500 -24.35 -9.59 1.41
CA SER A 500 -23.72 -9.25 0.11
C SER A 500 -22.33 -9.88 -0.07
N PHE A 501 -21.90 -10.73 0.87
CA PHE A 501 -20.58 -11.37 0.93
C PHE A 501 -20.69 -12.89 0.81
N ASP A 502 -19.82 -13.50 0.01
CA ASP A 502 -19.69 -14.94 -0.16
C ASP A 502 -18.24 -15.29 -0.45
N TRP A 503 -17.81 -16.51 -0.10
CA TRP A 503 -16.46 -16.96 -0.43
C TRP A 503 -16.41 -18.46 -0.71
N ARG A 504 -15.44 -18.86 -1.54
CA ARG A 504 -15.15 -20.25 -1.89
C ARG A 504 -13.67 -20.50 -1.74
N ALA A 505 -13.30 -21.73 -1.39
CA ALA A 505 -11.90 -22.12 -1.31
C ALA A 505 -11.62 -23.46 -1.97
N ILE A 506 -10.39 -23.61 -2.44
CA ILE A 506 -9.87 -24.85 -3.01
C ILE A 506 -8.44 -25.08 -2.53
N GLU A 507 -8.20 -26.29 -2.03
CA GLU A 507 -6.89 -26.83 -1.68
C GLU A 507 -6.28 -27.50 -2.91
N LEU A 508 -5.06 -27.13 -3.26
CA LEU A 508 -4.30 -27.67 -4.39
C LEU A 508 -3.03 -28.33 -3.87
N LYS A 509 -2.95 -29.65 -3.97
CA LYS A 509 -1.76 -30.41 -3.62
C LYS A 509 -0.79 -30.44 -4.80
N ASN A 510 0.07 -29.44 -4.90
CA ASN A 510 1.17 -29.45 -5.87
C ASN A 510 2.19 -30.53 -5.51
N VAL A 511 2.48 -31.43 -6.45
CA VAL A 511 3.66 -32.30 -6.40
C VAL A 511 4.80 -31.50 -7.02
N TYR A 512 5.61 -30.84 -6.20
CA TYR A 512 6.82 -30.15 -6.65
C TYR A 512 7.88 -31.14 -7.13
#